data_AF-W1YBR7-F1
#
_entry.id   AF-W1YBR7-F1
#
_cell.length_a   1.000
_cell.length_b   1.000
_cell.length_c   1.000
_cell.angle_alpha   90.00
_cell.angle_beta   90.00
_cell.angle_gamma   90.00
#
_symmetry.space_group_name_H-M   'P 1'
#
loop_
_entity.id
_entity.type
_entity.pdbx_description
1 polymer ?
#
loop_
_entity_poly.entity_id
_entity_poly.type
_entity_poly.pdbx_seq_one_letter_code
_entity_poly.pdbx_strand_id
1 'polypeptide(L)'
;IDNQLRGRAGRQGDPGSSQFFLSLEDDLMRIFGADNITGIMDKLGMEEDEPIEHSLITKSIERAQKKVEDHNYTLPYLERT
;
A
#
# COMPACT_ATOMS: atom_id res chain seq x y z
N ILE A 1 -3.83 10.35 -1.29
CA ILE A 1 -2.75 11.36 -1.14
C ILE A 1 -1.52 10.97 -1.97
N ASP A 2 -1.21 9.68 -2.08
CA ASP A 2 0.00 9.15 -2.74
C ASP A 2 0.16 9.56 -4.20
N ASN A 3 -0.93 9.68 -4.96
CA ASN A 3 -0.89 10.19 -6.34
C ASN A 3 -0.42 11.66 -6.43
N GLN A 4 -0.64 12.46 -5.37
CA GLN A 4 -0.11 13.81 -5.30
C GLN A 4 1.42 13.80 -5.10
N LEU A 5 1.95 12.83 -4.35
CA LEU A 5 3.39 12.63 -4.20
C LEU A 5 4.02 12.20 -5.53
N ARG A 6 3.40 11.21 -6.20
CA ARG A 6 3.79 10.69 -7.52
C ARG A 6 3.82 11.81 -8.57
N GLY A 7 2.82 12.69 -8.57
CA GLY A 7 2.72 13.82 -9.50
C GLY A 7 3.75 14.95 -9.29
N ARG A 8 4.63 14.86 -8.29
CA ARG A 8 5.75 15.81 -8.14
C ARG A 8 6.94 15.47 -9.04
N ALA A 9 7.06 14.22 -9.48
CA ALA A 9 8.07 13.80 -10.45
C ALA A 9 7.57 14.08 -11.88
N GLY A 10 8.46 14.55 -12.76
CA GLY A 10 8.19 14.67 -14.20
C GLY A 10 7.11 15.69 -14.59
N ARG A 11 7.31 16.97 -14.24
CA ARG A 11 6.38 18.05 -14.64
C ARG A 11 6.65 18.50 -16.07
N GLN A 12 5.65 19.06 -16.75
CA GLN A 12 5.79 19.62 -18.12
C GLN A 12 6.32 18.62 -19.17
N GLY A 13 6.06 17.32 -18.99
CA GLY A 13 6.55 16.28 -19.89
C GLY A 13 7.99 15.86 -19.64
N ASP A 14 8.64 16.40 -18.60
CA ASP A 14 9.96 15.98 -18.18
C ASP A 14 9.93 14.50 -17.75
N PRO A 15 10.97 13.71 -18.07
CA PRO A 15 11.08 12.36 -17.56
C PRO A 15 11.13 12.38 -16.03
N GLY A 16 10.35 11.52 -15.39
CA GLY A 16 10.33 11.38 -13.95
C GLY A 16 9.81 10.00 -13.55
N SER A 17 10.36 9.48 -12.46
CA SER A 17 9.88 8.25 -11.83
C SER A 17 9.65 8.50 -10.35
N SER A 18 8.76 7.69 -9.76
CA SER A 18 8.52 7.67 -8.33
C SER A 18 8.35 6.24 -7.89
N GLN A 19 9.04 5.84 -6.84
CA GLN A 19 8.96 4.52 -6.24
C GLN A 19 8.58 4.68 -4.77
N PHE A 20 7.73 3.79 -4.28
CA PHE A 20 7.33 3.72 -2.89
C PHE A 20 7.92 2.43 -2.31
N PHE A 21 8.49 2.55 -1.12
CA PHE A 21 8.97 1.45 -0.31
C PHE A 21 8.06 1.35 0.90
N LEU A 22 7.65 0.12 1.22
CA LEU A 22 6.72 -0.18 2.30
C LEU A 22 7.31 -1.33 3.11
N SER A 23 7.09 -1.30 4.43
CA SER A 23 7.40 -2.40 5.33
C SER A 23 6.11 -3.14 5.70
N LEU A 24 6.25 -4.43 5.98
CA LEU A 24 5.15 -5.25 6.51
C LEU A 24 4.76 -4.85 7.93
N GLU A 25 5.66 -4.17 8.63
CA GLU A 25 5.44 -3.67 9.99
C GLU A 25 4.70 -2.32 10.00
N ASP A 26 4.51 -1.69 8.84
CA ASP A 26 3.83 -0.40 8.75
C ASP A 26 2.36 -0.50 9.20
N ASP A 27 1.84 0.58 9.79
CA ASP A 27 0.47 0.64 10.32
C ASP A 27 -0.59 0.26 9.27
N LEU A 28 -0.38 0.62 8.00
CA LEU A 28 -1.25 0.23 6.89
C LEU A 28 -1.31 -1.30 6.74
N MET A 29 -0.18 -1.98 6.85
CA MET A 29 -0.09 -3.43 6.70
C MET A 29 -0.66 -4.14 7.93
N ARG A 30 -0.44 -3.57 9.13
CA ARG A 30 -1.01 -4.08 10.38
C ARG A 30 -2.54 -4.13 10.37
N ILE A 31 -3.20 -3.12 9.80
CA ILE A 31 -4.67 -3.04 9.73
C ILE A 31 -5.26 -4.04 8.73
N PHE A 32 -4.51 -4.45 7.70
CA PHE A 32 -5.04 -5.24 6.59
C PHE A 32 -4.58 -6.70 6.54
N GLY A 33 -3.76 -7.12 7.50
CA GLY A 33 -3.42 -8.53 7.71
C GLY A 33 -1.97 -8.84 7.36
N ALA A 34 -1.03 -8.11 7.98
CA ALA A 34 0.38 -8.49 8.05
C ALA A 34 0.54 -9.99 8.32
N ASP A 35 -0.22 -10.55 9.28
CA ASP A 35 -0.17 -11.97 9.66
C ASP A 35 -0.34 -12.96 8.48
N ASN A 36 -1.21 -12.66 7.51
CA ASN A 36 -1.41 -13.53 6.35
C ASN A 36 -0.28 -13.41 5.34
N ILE A 37 0.33 -12.23 5.22
CA ILE A 37 1.43 -11.97 4.29
C ILE A 37 2.73 -12.52 4.87
N THR A 38 2.99 -12.29 6.16
CA THR A 38 4.10 -12.87 6.93
C THR A 38 4.06 -14.40 6.84
N GLY A 39 2.91 -15.03 7.06
CA GLY A 39 2.79 -16.49 6.95
C GLY A 39 2.97 -17.05 5.53
N ILE A 40 2.79 -16.24 4.49
CA ILE A 40 3.13 -16.60 3.10
C ILE A 40 4.63 -16.44 2.86
N MET A 41 5.25 -15.39 3.41
CA MET A 41 6.69 -15.13 3.30
C MET A 41 7.53 -16.16 4.03
N ASP A 42 7.15 -16.54 5.24
CA ASP A 42 7.78 -17.61 6.01
C ASP A 42 7.78 -18.94 5.25
N LYS A 43 6.68 -19.22 4.54
CA LYS A 43 6.54 -20.44 3.72
C LYS A 43 7.35 -20.40 2.43
N LEU A 44 7.57 -19.21 1.88
CA LEU A 44 8.41 -19.01 0.70
C LEU A 44 9.90 -18.94 1.07
N GLY A 45 10.24 -18.84 2.35
CA GLY A 45 11.62 -18.78 2.82
C GLY A 45 12.35 -17.51 2.40
N MET A 46 11.63 -16.40 2.23
CA MET A 46 12.24 -15.11 1.88
C MET A 46 12.99 -14.55 3.09
N GLU A 47 14.20 -14.04 2.86
CA GLU A 47 15.01 -13.39 3.90
C GLU A 47 14.47 -11.98 4.18
N GLU A 48 14.56 -11.51 5.44
CA GLU A 48 13.97 -10.24 5.90
C GLU A 48 14.52 -9.01 5.15
N ASP A 49 15.72 -9.11 4.57
CA ASP A 49 16.40 -8.03 3.85
C ASP A 49 16.21 -8.06 2.33
N GLU A 50 15.44 -9.03 1.80
CA GLU A 50 15.19 -9.12 0.35
C GLU A 50 13.96 -8.32 -0.06
N PRO A 51 14.06 -7.40 -1.05
CA PRO A 51 12.91 -6.67 -1.55
C PRO A 51 11.86 -7.63 -2.12
N ILE A 52 10.68 -7.64 -1.51
CA ILE A 52 9.60 -8.47 -2.02
C ILE A 52 8.92 -7.78 -3.21
N GLU A 53 9.30 -8.20 -4.41
CA GLU A 53 8.63 -7.82 -5.65
C GLU A 53 7.68 -8.92 -6.12
N HIS A 54 6.51 -9.02 -5.49
CA HIS A 54 5.46 -9.95 -5.93
C HIS A 54 4.17 -9.22 -6.28
N SER A 55 3.68 -9.46 -7.50
CA SER A 55 2.43 -8.88 -8.03
C SER A 55 1.18 -9.15 -7.17
N LEU A 56 1.15 -10.23 -6.38
CA LEU A 56 0.07 -10.55 -5.45
C LEU A 56 0.10 -9.65 -4.22
N ILE A 57 1.29 -9.30 -3.73
CA ILE A 57 1.48 -8.41 -2.60
C ILE A 57 1.14 -6.97 -3.02
N THR A 58 1.65 -6.52 -4.17
CA THR A 58 1.28 -5.20 -4.74
C THR A 58 -0.23 -5.04 -4.85
N LYS A 59 -0.93 -6.03 -5.43
CA LYS A 59 -2.41 -6.01 -5.55
C LYS A 59 -3.12 -6.01 -4.20
N SER A 60 -2.55 -6.68 -3.20
CA SER A 60 -3.13 -6.73 -1.85
C SER A 60 -3.03 -5.37 -1.15
N ILE A 61 -1.90 -4.68 -1.32
CA ILE A 61 -1.66 -3.32 -0.81
C ILE A 61 -2.63 -2.33 -1.49
N GLU A 62 -2.79 -2.39 -2.80
CA GLU A 62 -3.73 -1.52 -3.53
C GLU A 62 -5.18 -1.70 -3.04
N ARG A 63 -5.60 -2.94 -2.77
CA ARG A 63 -6.93 -3.25 -2.24
C ARG A 63 -7.12 -2.74 -0.82
N ALA A 64 -6.08 -2.86 0.02
CA ALA A 64 -6.08 -2.33 1.38
C ALA A 64 -6.28 -0.81 1.36
N GLN A 65 -5.48 -0.09 0.58
CA GLN A 65 -5.59 1.35 0.41
C GLN A 65 -7.00 1.76 -0.05
N LYS A 66 -7.54 1.10 -1.07
CA LYS A 66 -8.89 1.38 -1.56
C LYS A 66 -9.96 1.19 -0.48
N LYS A 67 -9.85 0.15 0.34
CA LYS A 67 -10.80 -0.11 1.43
C LYS A 67 -10.71 0.93 2.55
N VAL A 68 -9.52 1.48 2.84
CA VAL A 68 -9.37 2.65 3.75
C VAL A 68 -10.06 3.87 3.17
N GLU A 69 -9.84 4.14 1.88
CA GLU A 69 -10.45 5.28 1.19
C GLU A 69 -11.99 5.17 1.18
N ASP A 70 -12.53 3.99 0.89
CA ASP A 70 -13.98 3.73 0.93
C ASP A 70 -14.56 3.91 2.35
N HIS A 71 -13.85 3.45 3.38
CA HIS A 71 -14.28 3.61 4.78
C HIS A 71 -14.29 5.10 5.20
N ASN A 72 -13.23 5.83 4.88
CA ASN A 72 -13.10 7.26 5.14
C ASN A 72 -14.09 8.10 4.33
N TYR A 73 -14.51 7.64 3.15
CA TYR A 73 -15.56 8.28 2.38
C TYR A 73 -16.95 8.11 3.02
N THR A 74 -17.19 6.97 3.66
CA THR A 74 -18.52 6.62 4.23
C THR A 74 -18.75 7.25 5.60
N LEU A 75 -17.72 7.34 6.45
CA LEU A 75 -17.82 7.84 7.83
C LEU A 75 -18.40 9.27 7.95
N PRO A 76 -17.93 10.28 7.20
CA PRO A 76 -18.44 11.66 7.30
C PRO A 76 -19.90 11.83 6.84
N TYR A 77 -20.45 10.88 6.07
CA TYR A 77 -21.82 10.93 5.58
C TYR A 77 -22.83 10.43 6.62
N LEU A 78 -22.44 9.55 7.54
CA LEU A 78 -23.32 8.98 8.56
C LEU A 78 -23.51 9.90 9.77
N GLU A 79 -22.58 10.82 10.05
CA GLU A 79 -22.70 11.80 11.14
C GLU A 79 -23.49 13.07 10.73
N ARG A 80 -23.95 13.16 9.49
CA ARG A 80 -24.72 14.31 8.96
C ARG A 80 -26.21 14.03 8.74
N THR A 81 -26.69 12.82 9.04
CA THR A 81 -28.11 12.42 9.01
C THR A 81 -28.63 12.22 10.42
#